data_AF-A0A5D0WN68-F1
#
_entry.id   AF-A0A5D0WN68-F1
#
_cell.length_a   1.000
_cell.length_b   1.000
_cell.length_c   1.000
_cell.angle_alpha   90.00
_cell.angle_beta   90.00
_cell.angle_gamma   90.00
#
_symmetry.space_group_name_H-M   'P 1'
#
loop_
_entity.id
_entity.type
_entity.pdbx_description
1 polymer ?
#
loop_
_entity_poly.entity_id
_entity_poly.type
_entity_poly.pdbx_seq_one_letter_code
_entity_poly.pdbx_strand_id
1 'polypeptide(L)'
;MLNSAQIKELFEKEAVAFLGWEGVPIYRAIELFGIEAVDAGMDEKEEETLYCGYKIEGGYIAWHLLYKGFRKAATYANAEEIKRICIEKELAGKETRAKFDRIGITQQKAKLTILRAKPDKGRKHA
;
A
#
# COMPACT_ATOMS: atom_id res chain seq x y z
N MET A 1 -1.38 -9.61 -1.71
CA MET A 1 -0.50 -9.54 -2.91
C MET A 1 -0.70 -10.76 -3.77
N LEU A 2 -0.69 -10.59 -5.09
CA LEU A 2 -0.88 -11.66 -6.06
C LEU A 2 0.46 -12.09 -6.68
N ASN A 3 0.69 -13.39 -6.82
CA ASN A 3 1.81 -13.92 -7.60
C ASN A 3 1.46 -14.03 -9.10
N SER A 4 2.44 -14.36 -9.94
CA SER A 4 2.23 -14.44 -11.40
C SER A 4 1.13 -15.41 -11.84
N ALA A 5 0.96 -16.53 -11.14
CA ALA A 5 -0.10 -17.50 -11.48
C ALA A 5 -1.49 -16.96 -11.12
N GLN A 6 -1.62 -16.35 -9.94
CA GLN A 6 -2.86 -15.72 -9.49
C GLN A 6 -3.25 -14.51 -10.37
N ILE A 7 -2.27 -13.74 -10.83
CA ILE A 7 -2.50 -12.63 -11.77
C ILE A 7 -3.04 -13.18 -13.09
N LYS A 8 -2.47 -14.28 -13.59
CA LYS A 8 -2.93 -14.91 -14.83
C LYS A 8 -4.35 -15.46 -14.69
N GLU A 9 -4.62 -16.21 -13.64
CA GLU A 9 -5.96 -16.75 -13.35
C GLU A 9 -7.00 -15.63 -13.21
N LEU A 10 -6.65 -14.55 -12.50
CA LEU A 10 -7.53 -13.40 -12.36
C LEU A 10 -7.77 -12.68 -13.70
N PHE A 11 -6.75 -12.56 -14.55
CA PHE A 11 -6.91 -12.02 -15.89
C PHE A 11 -7.88 -12.89 -16.71
N GLU A 12 -7.66 -14.20 -16.77
CA GLU A 12 -8.50 -15.13 -17.53
C GLU A 12 -9.96 -15.11 -17.05
N LYS A 13 -10.18 -14.89 -15.75
CA LYS A 13 -11.53 -14.76 -15.16
C LYS A 13 -12.24 -13.46 -15.55
N GLU A 14 -11.50 -12.36 -15.64
CA GLU A 14 -12.07 -11.01 -15.78
C GLU A 14 -11.97 -10.48 -17.21
N ALA A 15 -11.21 -11.15 -18.07
CA ALA A 15 -11.03 -10.78 -19.46
C ALA A 15 -12.31 -11.03 -20.26
N VAL A 16 -12.60 -10.10 -21.15
CA VAL A 16 -13.68 -10.19 -22.13
C VAL A 16 -13.05 -10.20 -23.51
N ALA A 17 -13.61 -11.01 -24.42
CA ALA A 17 -13.17 -11.06 -25.80
C ALA A 17 -13.75 -9.89 -26.60
N PHE A 18 -12.88 -9.10 -27.21
CA PHE A 18 -13.23 -8.03 -28.15
C PHE A 18 -12.52 -8.28 -29.49
N LEU A 19 -13.29 -8.64 -30.52
CA LEU A 19 -12.80 -8.84 -31.89
C LEU A 19 -11.49 -9.65 -32.02
N GLY A 20 -11.37 -10.73 -31.23
CA GLY A 20 -10.20 -11.62 -31.26
C GLY A 20 -9.08 -11.27 -30.27
N TRP A 21 -9.25 -10.23 -29.47
CA TRP A 21 -8.34 -9.85 -28.39
C TRP A 21 -9.02 -10.08 -27.04
N GLU A 22 -8.30 -10.69 -26.09
CA GLU A 22 -8.75 -10.81 -24.71
C GLU A 22 -8.19 -9.64 -23.90
N GLY A 23 -9.07 -8.92 -23.22
CA GLY A 23 -8.66 -7.79 -22.38
C GLY A 23 -9.63 -7.57 -21.23
N VAL A 24 -9.11 -7.05 -20.13
CA VAL A 24 -9.91 -6.66 -18.97
C VAL A 24 -10.33 -5.20 -19.15
N PRO A 25 -11.63 -4.87 -19.15
CA PRO A 25 -12.09 -3.50 -19.24
C PRO A 25 -11.46 -2.60 -18.17
N ILE A 26 -11.11 -1.35 -18.53
CA ILE A 26 -10.42 -0.43 -17.61
C ILE A 26 -11.18 -0.27 -16.28
N TYR A 27 -12.50 -0.07 -16.33
CA TYR A 27 -13.30 0.10 -15.12
C TYR A 27 -13.12 -1.09 -14.16
N ARG A 28 -13.05 -2.30 -14.70
CA ARG A 28 -12.87 -3.52 -13.91
C ARG A 28 -11.47 -3.62 -13.34
N ALA A 29 -10.45 -3.25 -14.12
CA ALA A 29 -9.08 -3.18 -13.62
C ALA A 29 -8.91 -2.14 -12.50
N ILE A 30 -9.63 -1.01 -12.58
CA ILE A 30 -9.66 0.02 -11.52
C ILE A 30 -10.27 -0.54 -10.24
N GLU A 31 -11.38 -1.29 -10.33
CA GLU A 31 -11.98 -1.95 -9.16
C GLU A 31 -11.03 -2.95 -8.48
N LEU A 32 -10.20 -3.64 -9.27
CA LEU A 32 -9.29 -4.66 -8.77
C LEU A 32 -8.02 -4.06 -8.14
N PHE A 33 -7.45 -3.03 -8.75
CA PHE A 33 -6.10 -2.56 -8.42
C PHE A 33 -6.01 -1.06 -8.07
N GLY A 34 -7.07 -0.29 -8.33
CA GLY A 34 -7.07 1.16 -8.20
C GLY A 34 -6.59 1.87 -9.47
N ILE A 35 -6.92 3.16 -9.57
CA ILE A 35 -6.65 3.98 -10.76
C ILE A 35 -5.16 4.13 -11.06
N GLU A 36 -4.34 4.40 -10.05
CA GLU A 36 -2.89 4.62 -10.20
C GLU A 36 -2.18 3.37 -10.75
N ALA A 37 -2.64 2.19 -10.35
CA ALA A 37 -2.12 0.92 -10.84
C ALA A 37 -2.48 0.71 -12.31
N VAL A 38 -3.70 1.07 -12.72
CA VAL A 38 -4.14 0.98 -14.11
C VAL A 38 -3.37 1.95 -14.99
N ASP A 39 -3.16 3.19 -14.54
CA ASP A 39 -2.35 4.18 -15.26
C ASP A 39 -0.92 3.67 -15.46
N ALA A 40 -0.31 3.06 -14.44
CA ALA A 40 1.01 2.42 -14.59
C ALA A 40 1.00 1.27 -15.61
N GLY A 41 -0.15 0.61 -15.76
CA GLY A 41 -0.42 -0.42 -16.77
C GLY A 41 -0.71 0.11 -18.18
N MET A 42 -0.90 1.43 -18.34
CA MET A 42 -1.22 2.09 -19.61
C MET A 42 -0.08 3.03 -20.03
N ASP A 43 1.00 2.46 -20.57
CA ASP A 43 2.05 3.27 -21.19
C ASP A 43 1.64 3.60 -22.62
N GLU A 44 1.39 4.88 -22.92
CA GLU A 44 0.98 5.35 -24.25
C GLU A 44 1.96 4.94 -25.36
N LYS A 45 3.23 4.70 -25.03
CA LYS A 45 4.24 4.23 -25.99
C LYS A 45 4.11 2.75 -26.33
N GLU A 46 3.37 2.00 -25.53
CA GLU A 46 3.14 0.56 -25.67
C GLU A 46 1.64 0.25 -25.83
N GLU A 47 0.89 1.17 -26.44
CA GLU A 47 -0.47 0.94 -26.91
C GLU A 47 -0.51 -0.30 -27.84
N GLU A 48 -1.62 -1.03 -27.83
CA GLU A 48 -1.83 -2.35 -28.44
C GLU A 48 -1.01 -3.50 -27.84
N THR A 49 -0.03 -3.21 -26.97
CA THR A 49 0.72 -4.24 -26.23
C THR A 49 0.28 -4.33 -24.77
N LEU A 50 0.04 -3.18 -24.14
CA LEU A 50 -0.41 -3.11 -22.75
C LEU A 50 -1.92 -2.90 -22.63
N TYR A 51 -2.47 -2.08 -23.50
CA TYR A 51 -3.89 -1.73 -23.52
C TYR A 51 -4.32 -1.45 -24.95
N CYS A 52 -5.61 -1.53 -25.22
CA CYS A 52 -6.16 -1.20 -26.53
C CYS A 52 -7.55 -0.58 -26.34
N GLY A 53 -8.04 0.14 -27.35
CA GLY A 53 -9.36 0.74 -27.36
C GLY A 53 -10.21 0.16 -28.47
N TYR A 54 -11.40 -0.33 -28.12
CA TYR A 54 -12.38 -0.73 -29.12
C TYR A 54 -13.38 0.41 -29.36
N LYS A 55 -13.49 0.86 -30.61
CA LYS A 55 -14.46 1.90 -31.00
C LYS A 55 -15.86 1.29 -31.14
N ILE A 56 -16.78 1.75 -30.30
CA ILE A 56 -18.21 1.44 -30.34
C ILE A 56 -18.90 2.44 -31.28
N GLU A 57 -19.96 2.01 -31.97
CA GLU A 57 -20.83 2.92 -32.72
C GLU A 57 -21.27 4.12 -31.87
N GLY A 58 -21.25 5.31 -32.46
CA GLY A 58 -21.48 6.57 -31.73
C GLY A 58 -20.22 7.25 -31.18
N GLY A 59 -19.03 6.69 -31.40
CA GLY A 59 -17.75 7.37 -31.13
C GLY A 59 -17.16 7.11 -29.74
N TYR A 60 -17.77 6.25 -28.95
CA TYR A 60 -17.23 5.81 -27.66
C TYR A 60 -16.10 4.81 -27.85
N ILE A 61 -15.08 4.86 -27.00
CA ILE A 61 -13.98 3.89 -26.99
C ILE A 61 -14.06 3.08 -25.69
N ALA A 62 -14.27 1.77 -25.82
CA ALA A 62 -14.13 0.83 -24.72
C ALA A 62 -12.66 0.45 -24.58
N TRP A 63 -12.00 1.09 -23.62
CA TRP A 63 -10.61 0.78 -23.29
C TRP A 63 -10.51 -0.44 -22.38
N HIS A 64 -9.49 -1.26 -22.65
CA HIS A 64 -9.19 -2.48 -21.89
C HIS A 64 -7.69 -2.72 -21.80
N LEU A 65 -7.26 -3.32 -20.69
CA LEU A 65 -5.89 -3.79 -20.48
C LEU A 65 -5.74 -5.18 -21.09
N LEU A 66 -4.70 -5.35 -21.91
CA LEU A 66 -4.22 -6.66 -22.33
C LEU A 66 -3.43 -7.31 -21.18
N TYR A 67 -3.17 -8.61 -21.27
CA TYR A 67 -2.53 -9.34 -20.17
C TYR A 67 -1.23 -8.70 -19.66
N LYS A 68 -0.40 -8.14 -20.55
CA LYS A 68 0.84 -7.45 -20.15
C LYS A 68 0.57 -6.19 -19.33
N GLY A 69 -0.39 -5.35 -19.74
CA GLY A 69 -0.79 -4.15 -18.99
C GLY A 69 -1.45 -4.51 -17.68
N PHE A 70 -2.34 -5.51 -17.67
CA PHE A 70 -2.98 -6.02 -16.45
C PHE A 70 -1.95 -6.55 -15.43
N ARG A 71 -0.95 -7.30 -15.90
CA ARG A 71 0.15 -7.77 -15.04
C ARG A 71 0.99 -6.62 -14.50
N LYS A 72 1.25 -5.58 -15.29
CA LYS A 72 1.99 -4.38 -14.87
C LYS A 72 1.20 -3.64 -13.78
N ALA A 73 -0.11 -3.47 -13.96
CA ALA A 73 -1.00 -2.89 -12.95
C ALA A 73 -1.01 -3.69 -11.64
N ALA A 74 -1.17 -5.02 -11.72
CA ALA A 74 -1.12 -5.88 -10.53
C ALA A 74 0.24 -5.82 -9.80
N THR A 75 1.33 -5.71 -10.55
CA THR A 75 2.69 -5.57 -9.99
C THR A 75 2.84 -4.24 -9.27
N TYR A 76 2.33 -3.16 -9.86
CA TYR A 76 2.31 -1.85 -9.22
C TYR A 76 1.50 -1.87 -7.92
N ALA A 77 0.29 -2.42 -7.94
CA ALA A 77 -0.56 -2.54 -6.76
C ALA A 77 0.12 -3.35 -5.64
N ASN A 78 0.80 -4.46 -5.99
CA ASN A 78 1.59 -5.21 -5.01
C ASN A 78 2.72 -4.36 -4.40
N ALA A 79 3.42 -3.56 -5.21
CA ALA A 79 4.50 -2.71 -4.72
C ALA A 79 3.99 -1.61 -3.78
N GLU A 80 2.85 -0.99 -4.09
CA GLU A 80 2.20 -0.01 -3.21
C GLU A 80 1.75 -0.63 -1.89
N GLU A 81 1.21 -1.84 -1.92
CA GLU A 81 0.84 -2.58 -0.70
C GLU A 81 2.07 -2.86 0.18
N ILE A 82 3.20 -3.28 -0.42
CA ILE A 82 4.46 -3.48 0.32
C ILE A 82 4.92 -2.17 0.96
N LYS A 83 4.88 -1.06 0.22
CA LYS A 83 5.26 0.27 0.74
C LYS A 83 4.39 0.64 1.95
N ARG A 84 3.06 0.47 1.86
CA ARG A 84 2.15 0.73 2.99
C ARG A 84 2.50 -0.11 4.21
N ILE A 85 2.66 -1.43 4.04
CA ILE A 85 3.02 -2.34 5.14
C ILE A 85 4.35 -1.92 5.80
N CYS A 86 5.35 -1.51 5.01
CA CYS A 86 6.62 -1.05 5.54
C CYS A 86 6.47 0.24 6.37
N ILE A 87 5.72 1.22 5.86
CA ILE A 87 5.45 2.48 6.57
C ILE A 87 4.70 2.22 7.88
N GLU A 88 3.67 1.37 7.86
CA GLU A 88 2.89 1.02 9.04
C GLU A 88 3.76 0.36 10.12
N LYS A 89 4.67 -0.53 9.73
CA LYS A 89 5.64 -1.16 10.66
C LYS A 89 6.59 -0.14 11.26
N GLU A 90 7.10 0.81 10.47
CA GLU A 90 7.95 1.87 10.99
C GLU A 90 7.23 2.77 11.99
N LEU A 91 5.99 3.14 11.69
CA LEU A 91 5.15 3.94 12.60
C LEU A 91 4.86 3.20 13.90
N ALA A 92 4.48 1.92 13.83
CA ALA A 92 4.26 1.08 15.00
C ALA A 92 5.55 0.92 15.85
N GLY A 93 6.71 0.78 15.20
CA GLY A 93 8.01 0.73 15.88
C GLY A 93 8.35 2.04 16.60
N LYS A 94 8.09 3.19 15.98
CA LYS A 94 8.27 4.52 16.59
C LYS A 94 7.35 4.75 17.78
N GLU A 95 6.07 4.35 17.68
CA GLU A 95 5.12 4.44 18.80
C GLU A 95 5.52 3.55 19.98
N THR A 96 5.97 2.32 19.69
CA THR A 96 6.43 1.38 20.71
C THR A 96 7.65 1.96 21.44
N ARG A 97 8.63 2.48 20.71
CA ARG A 97 9.82 3.12 21.28
C ARG A 97 9.46 4.34 22.13
N ALA A 98 8.56 5.19 21.65
CA ALA A 98 8.09 6.36 22.41
C ALA A 98 7.36 5.97 23.71
N LYS A 99 6.62 4.86 23.74
CA LYS A 99 5.99 4.34 24.97
C LYS A 99 7.05 3.87 25.98
N PHE A 100 8.07 3.14 25.53
CA PHE A 100 9.17 2.70 26.40
C PHE A 100 9.95 3.88 26.98
N ASP A 101 10.27 4.89 26.17
CA ASP A 101 10.98 6.09 26.64
C ASP A 101 10.16 6.85 27.70
N ARG A 102 8.84 6.98 27.52
CA ARG A 102 7.95 7.58 28.53
C ARG A 102 7.93 6.78 29.84
N ILE A 103 7.93 5.45 29.78
CA ILE A 103 7.97 4.60 30.98
C ILE A 103 9.31 4.81 31.72
N GLY A 104 10.43 4.80 31.00
CA GLY A 104 11.77 5.03 31.57
C GLY A 104 11.89 6.40 32.26
N ILE A 105 11.38 7.46 31.63
CA ILE A 105 11.33 8.82 32.21
C ILE A 105 10.44 8.84 33.46
N THR A 106 9.29 8.16 33.44
CA THR A 106 8.37 8.10 34.59
C THR A 106 9.02 7.40 35.78
N GLN A 107 9.72 6.28 35.55
CA GLN A 107 10.44 5.56 36.61
C GLN A 107 11.60 6.39 37.20
N GLN A 108 12.37 7.09 36.36
CA GLN A 108 13.44 7.98 36.84
C GLN A 108 12.88 9.14 37.67
N LYS A 109 11.78 9.78 37.23
CA LYS A 109 11.10 10.83 38.00
C LYS A 109 10.60 10.31 39.35
N ALA A 110 9.95 9.14 39.38
CA ALA A 110 9.49 8.53 40.62
C ALA A 110 10.64 8.26 41.61
N LYS A 111 11.78 7.75 41.12
CA LYS A 111 12.98 7.49 41.93
C LYS A 111 13.58 8.79 42.48
N LEU A 112 13.60 9.86 41.69
CA LEU A 112 14.09 11.19 42.10
C LEU A 112 13.19 11.82 43.19
N THR A 113 11.87 11.66 43.07
CA THR A 113 10.91 12.15 44.07
C THR A 113 11.07 11.42 45.41
N ILE A 114 11.25 10.10 45.40
CA ILE A 114 11.49 9.31 46.62
C ILE A 114 12.82 9.71 47.28
N LEU A 115 13.87 10.01 46.50
CA LEU A 115 15.14 10.50 47.02
C LEU A 115 15.03 11.89 47.67
N ARG A 116 14.20 12.78 47.11
CA ARG A 116 13.95 14.13 47.65
C ARG A 116 13.00 14.14 48.85
N ALA A 117 12.18 13.10 49.03
CA ALA A 117 11.24 12.97 50.14
C ALA A 117 11.86 12.35 51.42
N LYS A 118 13.18 12.06 51.44
CA LYS A 118 13.83 11.61 52.67
C LYS A 118 13.80 12.75 53.70
N PRO A 119 13.24 12.54 54.90
CA PRO A 119 13.21 13.57 55.93
C PRO A 119 14.63 13.87 56.40
N ASP A 120 14.92 15.17 56.49
CA ASP A 120 16.17 15.74 57.01
C ASP A 120 16.36 15.30 58.47
N LYS A 121 17.03 14.15 58.65
CA LYS A 121 17.36 13.63 59.97
C LYS A 121 18.54 14.44 60.51
N GLY A 122 18.23 15.52 61.20
CA GLY A 122 18.97 15.94 62.37
C GLY A 122 19.85 17.17 62.19
N ARG A 123 19.24 18.35 62.15
CA ARG A 123 19.89 19.57 62.65
C ARG A 123 19.81 19.55 64.19
N LYS A 124 20.83 18.97 64.83
CA LYS A 124 21.03 19.17 66.27
C LYS A 124 21.60 20.57 66.46
N HIS A 125 20.76 21.48 66.96
CA HIS A 125 21.22 22.73 67.57
C HIS A 125 21.85 22.40 68.92
N ALA A 126 23.13 22.74 69.06
CA ALA A 126 23.82 22.99 70.32
C ALA A 126 24.59 24.30 70.15
#